data_AF-A0A5B7BNK9-F1
#
_entry.id   AF-A0A5B7BNK9-F1
#
_cell.length_a   1.000
_cell.length_b   1.000
_cell.length_c   1.000
_cell.angle_alpha   90.00
_cell.angle_beta   90.00
_cell.angle_gamma   90.00
#
_symmetry.space_group_name_H-M   'P 1'
#
loop_
_entity.id
_entity.type
_entity.pdbx_description
1 polymer ?
#
loop_
_entity_poly.entity_id
_entity_poly.type
_entity_poly.pdbx_seq_one_letter_code
_entity_poly.pdbx_strand_id
1 'polypeptide(L)'
;MEAFSGILNWNIKNQGFSFHPKCEKLEISHLCFADDLFILCGADVISAITIKDSLEELNQRAGLSPNAQKCQVFFSGVAASVKLDICHILNMKEGFFPVKYLGVPRISSRLSSKECKELVEKIAKRIHSWVNRSLSYAGRLQLILSILYSIQVYWSSLFILPKGVLKEIERMMSNFLWSRSDLKSNKNKVAWAALCTPKNEGGLGIKRLVDWNKASMLRHIWSICTSKESLWVIWCHTYILKGRSFWVINMQVEMSWTWKKILKLRPTAKKFISSKLGNGENTFLWFDSWLPRGSLVDRFGENIMYALNSSPIAKIFSVGEKGWWRWFPTGRRRWSIDITSKVMKIIRLIPHDFVLNPNKDDSIM
;
A
#
# COMPACT_ATOMS: atom_id res chain seq x y z
N MET A 1 25.77 3.60 -2.81
CA MET A 1 24.79 2.65 -2.23
C MET A 1 24.94 1.25 -2.78
N GLU A 2 25.02 1.05 -4.11
CA GLU A 2 25.24 -0.29 -4.70
C GLU A 2 26.51 -0.98 -4.16
N ALA A 3 27.60 -0.23 -3.98
CA ALA A 3 28.81 -0.74 -3.35
C ALA A 3 28.56 -1.30 -1.94
N PHE A 4 27.81 -0.58 -1.10
CA PHE A 4 27.42 -1.05 0.23
C PHE A 4 26.52 -2.30 0.15
N SER A 5 25.55 -2.31 -0.77
CA SER A 5 24.71 -3.47 -1.01
C SER A 5 25.53 -4.71 -1.38
N GLY A 6 26.57 -4.55 -2.20
CA GLY A 6 27.49 -5.62 -2.56
C GLY A 6 28.30 -6.14 -1.36
N ILE A 7 28.90 -5.23 -0.59
CA ILE A 7 29.67 -5.55 0.63
C ILE A 7 28.79 -6.31 1.63
N LEU A 8 27.62 -5.75 1.95
CA LEU A 8 26.72 -6.34 2.94
C LEU A 8 26.23 -7.72 2.49
N ASN A 9 25.83 -7.87 1.23
CA ASN A 9 25.39 -9.16 0.71
C ASN A 9 26.51 -10.21 0.69
N TRP A 10 27.76 -9.80 0.50
CA TRP A 10 28.91 -10.69 0.61
C TRP A 10 29.14 -11.13 2.07
N ASN A 11 29.12 -10.21 3.04
CA ASN A 11 29.27 -10.56 4.46
C ASN A 11 28.12 -11.44 4.97
N ILE A 12 26.87 -11.15 4.57
CA ILE A 12 25.69 -11.95 4.93
C ILE A 12 25.86 -13.43 4.58
N LYS A 13 26.42 -13.73 3.40
CA LYS A 13 26.64 -15.11 2.94
C LYS A 13 27.73 -15.86 3.72
N ASN A 14 28.67 -15.14 4.33
CA ASN A 14 29.87 -15.72 4.93
C ASN A 14 29.87 -15.72 6.46
N GLN A 15 29.04 -14.89 7.11
CA GLN A 15 29.13 -14.63 8.55
C GLN A 15 27.90 -15.10 9.35
N GLY A 16 27.01 -15.92 8.78
CA GLY A 16 25.88 -16.48 9.53
C GLY A 16 24.81 -15.45 9.93
N PHE A 17 24.60 -14.43 9.09
CA PHE A 17 23.62 -13.37 9.32
C PHE A 17 22.19 -13.90 9.40
N SER A 18 21.43 -13.45 10.40
CA SER A 18 20.02 -13.79 10.53
C SER A 18 19.14 -12.67 9.95
N PHE A 19 18.20 -13.04 9.09
CA PHE A 19 17.24 -12.09 8.55
C PHE A 19 16.15 -11.77 9.56
N HIS A 20 15.59 -10.57 9.47
CA HIS A 20 14.38 -10.25 10.22
C HIS A 20 13.25 -11.25 9.84
N PRO A 21 12.43 -11.76 10.78
CA PRO A 21 11.45 -12.82 10.50
C PRO A 21 10.44 -12.48 9.39
N LYS A 22 10.17 -11.19 9.18
CA LYS A 22 9.31 -10.69 8.10
C LYS A 22 10.07 -10.37 6.80
N CYS A 23 11.33 -10.76 6.67
CA CYS A 23 12.19 -10.43 5.53
C CYS A 23 12.96 -11.65 4.97
N GLU A 24 13.18 -12.68 5.79
CA GLU A 24 13.86 -13.93 5.48
C GLU A 24 13.52 -14.59 4.13
N LYS A 25 12.24 -14.87 3.84
CA LYS A 25 11.78 -15.51 2.58
C LYS A 25 12.12 -14.73 1.32
N LEU A 26 12.37 -13.43 1.45
CA LEU A 26 12.71 -12.54 0.34
C LEU A 26 14.14 -12.02 0.47
N GLU A 27 14.89 -12.52 1.45
CA GLU A 27 16.28 -12.13 1.76
C GLU A 27 16.47 -10.59 1.82
N ILE A 28 15.46 -9.88 2.35
CA ILE A 28 15.52 -8.42 2.43
C ILE A 28 16.39 -8.02 3.61
N SER A 29 17.64 -7.65 3.33
CA SER A 29 18.61 -7.17 4.35
C SER A 29 18.62 -5.65 4.52
N HIS A 30 18.34 -4.88 3.47
CA HIS A 30 18.40 -3.43 3.52
C HIS A 30 17.47 -2.74 2.52
N LEU A 31 17.13 -1.48 2.80
CA LEU A 31 16.38 -0.57 1.93
C LEU A 31 17.17 0.74 1.83
N CYS A 32 17.46 1.16 0.61
CA CYS A 32 18.24 2.38 0.34
C CYS A 32 17.39 3.40 -0.39
N PHE A 33 17.46 4.67 0.02
CA PHE A 33 16.95 5.79 -0.75
C PHE A 33 17.91 6.97 -0.62
N ALA A 34 18.63 7.30 -1.71
CA ALA A 34 19.71 8.27 -1.68
C ALA A 34 20.72 7.97 -0.55
N ASP A 35 20.87 8.87 0.42
CA ASP A 35 21.70 8.74 1.61
C ASP A 35 21.01 8.05 2.79
N ASP A 36 19.68 7.91 2.76
CA ASP A 36 18.95 7.24 3.81
C ASP A 36 19.01 5.70 3.64
N LEU A 37 19.48 5.02 4.69
CA LEU A 37 19.64 3.56 4.74
C LEU A 37 18.82 2.94 5.88
N PHE A 38 18.07 1.88 5.58
CA PHE A 38 17.49 0.98 6.56
C PHE A 38 18.14 -0.39 6.44
N ILE A 39 18.65 -0.91 7.54
CA ILE A 39 19.13 -2.29 7.63
C ILE A 39 18.14 -3.08 8.49
N LEU A 40 17.79 -4.28 8.02
CA LEU A 40 16.81 -5.17 8.61
C LEU A 40 17.49 -6.51 8.88
N CYS A 41 17.63 -6.86 10.15
CA CYS A 41 18.25 -8.11 10.59
C CYS A 41 17.45 -8.73 11.74
N GLY A 42 17.75 -9.98 12.06
CA GLY A 42 17.34 -10.57 13.33
C GLY A 42 18.10 -9.92 14.49
N ALA A 43 17.56 -10.11 15.69
CA ALA A 43 18.08 -9.48 16.90
C ALA A 43 19.11 -10.39 17.58
N ASP A 44 20.29 -10.47 16.98
CA ASP A 44 21.41 -11.26 17.48
C ASP A 44 22.75 -10.53 17.29
N VAL A 45 23.75 -10.96 18.06
CA VAL A 45 25.08 -10.37 18.09
C VAL A 45 25.83 -10.57 16.76
N ILE A 46 25.67 -11.73 16.13
CA ILE A 46 26.37 -12.08 14.89
C ILE A 46 25.94 -11.14 13.76
N SER A 47 24.63 -10.95 13.60
CA SER A 47 24.08 -10.01 12.62
C SER A 47 24.54 -8.57 12.86
N ALA A 48 24.65 -8.14 14.13
CA ALA A 48 25.16 -6.81 14.46
C ALA A 48 26.64 -6.65 14.11
N ILE A 49 27.46 -7.67 14.35
CA ILE A 49 28.87 -7.69 13.94
C ILE A 49 28.98 -7.61 12.41
N THR A 50 28.20 -8.42 11.69
CA THR A 50 28.17 -8.38 10.22
C THR A 50 27.87 -6.99 9.67
N ILE A 51 26.88 -6.31 10.25
CA ILE A 51 26.54 -4.94 9.86
C ILE A 51 27.70 -3.98 10.15
N LYS A 52 28.32 -4.10 11.34
CA LYS A 52 29.45 -3.27 11.74
C LYS A 52 30.62 -3.44 10.76
N ASP A 53 31.01 -4.68 10.48
CA ASP A 53 32.10 -5.03 9.55
C ASP A 53 31.82 -4.45 8.16
N SER A 54 30.57 -4.58 7.66
CA SER A 54 30.20 -4.01 6.36
C SER A 54 30.28 -2.49 6.31
N LEU A 55 29.95 -1.80 7.42
CA LEU A 55 30.06 -0.35 7.51
C LEU A 55 31.52 0.10 7.62
N GLU A 56 32.34 -0.63 8.36
CA GLU A 56 33.78 -0.37 8.47
C GLU A 56 34.49 -0.59 7.12
N GLU A 57 34.16 -1.66 6.41
CA GLU A 57 34.69 -1.93 5.06
C GLU A 57 34.27 -0.85 4.06
N LEU A 58 33.02 -0.38 4.12
CA LEU A 58 32.56 0.75 3.31
C LEU A 58 33.37 2.01 3.61
N ASN A 59 33.65 2.29 4.88
CA ASN A 59 34.44 3.44 5.29
C ASN A 59 35.88 3.34 4.78
N GLN A 60 36.50 2.16 4.88
CA GLN A 60 37.86 1.93 4.37
C GLN A 60 37.95 2.12 2.84
N ARG A 61 36.92 1.69 2.09
CA ARG A 61 36.94 1.75 0.62
C ARG A 61 36.49 3.09 0.04
N ALA A 62 35.51 3.73 0.66
CA ALA A 62 34.84 4.91 0.12
C ALA A 62 35.01 6.17 0.98
N GLY A 63 35.63 6.08 2.16
CA GLY A 63 35.73 7.18 3.11
C GLY A 63 34.37 7.62 3.70
N LEU A 64 33.33 6.79 3.54
CA LEU A 64 31.97 7.10 3.99
C LEU A 64 31.72 6.45 5.34
N SER A 65 31.41 7.28 6.35
CA SER A 65 31.06 6.83 7.69
C SER A 65 29.61 7.17 8.04
N PRO A 66 28.92 6.31 8.83
CA PRO A 66 27.59 6.63 9.35
C PRO A 66 27.62 7.85 10.27
N ASN A 67 26.60 8.70 10.16
CA ASN A 67 26.44 9.81 11.10
C ASN A 67 25.86 9.29 12.42
N ALA A 68 26.72 9.12 13.44
CA ALA A 68 26.33 8.60 14.75
C ALA A 68 25.22 9.38 15.46
N GLN A 69 25.02 10.67 15.15
CA GLN A 69 23.93 11.47 15.74
C GLN A 69 22.57 11.19 15.07
N LYS A 70 22.58 10.76 13.80
CA LYS A 70 21.36 10.45 13.03
C LYS A 70 21.01 8.97 13.06
N CYS A 71 22.02 8.10 13.14
CA CYS A 71 21.83 6.65 13.17
C CYS A 71 21.25 6.19 14.51
N GLN A 72 20.23 5.35 14.44
CA GLN A 72 19.52 4.80 15.60
C GLN A 72 19.14 3.35 15.33
N VAL A 73 19.10 2.54 16.38
CA VAL A 73 18.67 1.12 16.30
C VAL A 73 17.30 0.98 16.92
N PHE A 74 16.40 0.24 16.27
CA PHE A 74 15.05 -0.01 16.75
C PHE A 74 14.85 -1.49 17.00
N PHE A 75 14.31 -1.83 18.17
CA PHE A 75 14.10 -3.21 18.58
C PHE A 75 12.61 -3.54 18.76
N SER A 76 12.23 -4.79 18.55
CA SER A 76 10.88 -5.28 18.78
C SER A 76 10.92 -6.70 19.34
N GLY A 77 10.48 -6.88 20.59
CA GLY A 77 10.41 -8.21 21.23
C GLY A 77 11.77 -8.82 21.58
N VAL A 78 12.76 -7.99 21.92
CA VAL A 78 14.15 -8.40 22.21
C VAL A 78 14.47 -8.21 23.70
N ALA A 79 15.19 -9.16 24.30
CA ALA A 79 15.64 -9.08 25.68
C ALA A 79 16.60 -7.88 25.90
N ALA A 80 16.54 -7.27 27.09
CA ALA A 80 17.30 -6.06 27.38
C ALA A 80 18.83 -6.23 27.28
N SER A 81 19.37 -7.41 27.66
CA SER A 81 20.80 -7.73 27.53
C SER A 81 21.25 -7.66 26.07
N VAL A 82 20.54 -8.37 25.18
CA VAL A 82 20.86 -8.41 23.74
C VAL A 82 20.78 -7.03 23.09
N LYS A 83 19.83 -6.18 23.52
CA LYS A 83 19.75 -4.80 23.02
C LYS A 83 21.00 -3.99 23.38
N LEU A 84 21.47 -4.10 24.62
CA LEU A 84 22.67 -3.39 25.08
C LEU A 84 23.90 -3.85 24.28
N ASP A 85 24.05 -5.16 24.07
CA ASP A 85 25.15 -5.72 23.28
C ASP A 85 25.14 -5.18 21.84
N ILE A 86 23.98 -5.20 21.18
CA ILE A 86 23.84 -4.70 19.79
C ILE A 86 24.13 -3.19 19.72
N CYS A 87 23.60 -2.39 20.65
CA CYS A 87 23.88 -0.96 20.71
C CYS A 87 25.37 -0.66 20.91
N HIS A 88 26.05 -1.44 21.75
CA HIS A 88 27.48 -1.31 21.99
C HIS A 88 28.30 -1.69 20.75
N ILE A 89 27.97 -2.79 20.08
CA ILE A 89 28.65 -3.26 18.86
C ILE A 89 28.53 -2.22 17.74
N LEU A 90 27.32 -1.72 17.48
CA LEU A 90 27.06 -0.76 16.41
C LEU A 90 27.46 0.68 16.78
N ASN A 91 27.75 0.95 18.05
CA ASN A 91 27.96 2.29 18.60
C ASN A 91 26.81 3.25 18.25
N MET A 92 25.57 2.78 18.40
CA MET A 92 24.34 3.51 18.07
C MET A 92 23.35 3.47 19.24
N LYS A 93 22.59 4.56 19.41
CA LYS A 93 21.57 4.66 20.47
C LYS A 93 20.28 3.94 20.06
N GLU A 94 19.56 3.42 21.06
CA GLU A 94 18.19 2.93 20.85
C GLU A 94 17.27 4.10 20.46
N GLY A 95 16.56 3.93 19.34
CA GLY A 95 15.57 4.87 18.85
C GLY A 95 14.16 4.50 19.29
N PHE A 96 13.29 5.50 19.41
CA PHE A 96 11.88 5.31 19.77
C PHE A 96 10.97 5.95 18.72
N PHE A 97 9.85 5.29 18.41
CA PHE A 97 8.84 5.85 17.52
C PHE A 97 8.04 6.98 18.21
N PRO A 98 7.56 7.99 17.46
CA PRO A 98 7.66 8.15 16.00
C PRO A 98 8.98 8.80 15.53
N VAL A 99 9.53 8.31 14.42
CA VAL A 99 10.77 8.84 13.81
C VAL A 99 10.51 9.32 12.39
N LYS A 100 11.10 10.44 11.98
CA LYS A 100 10.88 10.99 10.65
C LYS A 100 11.75 10.29 9.60
N TYR A 101 11.16 9.99 8.45
CA TYR A 101 11.84 9.43 7.29
C TYR A 101 11.23 9.96 6.00
N LEU A 102 12.06 10.39 5.04
CA LEU A 102 11.61 10.99 3.78
C LEU A 102 10.60 12.13 3.96
N GLY A 103 10.71 12.90 5.05
CA GLY A 103 9.82 14.02 5.31
C GLY A 103 8.43 13.65 5.85
N VAL A 104 8.21 12.39 6.26
CA VAL A 104 6.98 11.94 6.95
C VAL A 104 7.29 11.20 8.25
N PRO A 105 6.38 11.25 9.24
CA PRO A 105 6.55 10.49 10.47
C PRO A 105 6.34 8.99 10.22
N ARG A 106 7.30 8.16 10.63
CA ARG A 106 7.15 6.70 10.74
C ARG A 106 6.46 6.40 12.05
N ILE A 107 5.23 5.93 11.94
CA ILE A 107 4.36 5.68 13.07
C ILE A 107 3.92 4.22 12.99
N SER A 108 4.07 3.49 14.10
CA SER A 108 3.54 2.13 14.25
C SER A 108 2.03 2.12 14.54
N SER A 109 1.50 3.26 15.00
CA SER A 109 0.11 3.49 15.37
C SER A 109 -0.71 4.20 14.29
N ARG A 110 -1.94 4.61 14.63
CA ARG A 110 -2.84 5.33 13.73
C ARG A 110 -2.39 6.79 13.64
N LEU A 111 -2.19 7.27 12.42
CA LEU A 111 -1.92 8.68 12.15
C LEU A 111 -2.99 9.58 12.77
N SER A 112 -2.56 10.40 13.72
CA SER A 112 -3.34 11.36 14.47
C SER A 112 -3.28 12.75 13.83
N SER A 113 -4.21 13.63 14.21
CA SER A 113 -4.15 15.03 13.77
C SER A 113 -2.88 15.74 14.25
N LYS A 114 -2.31 15.34 15.40
CA LYS A 114 -1.07 15.91 15.95
C LYS A 114 0.11 15.65 15.01
N GLU A 115 0.23 14.44 14.49
CA GLU A 115 1.30 14.06 13.56
C GLU A 115 1.12 14.69 12.17
N CYS A 116 -0.10 15.07 11.80
CA CYS A 116 -0.37 15.82 10.58
C CYS A 116 -0.10 17.33 10.73
N LYS A 117 0.25 17.82 11.93
CA LYS A 117 0.49 19.25 12.16
C LYS A 117 1.62 19.77 11.28
N GLU A 118 2.68 18.98 11.09
CA GLU A 118 3.78 19.34 10.19
C GLU A 118 3.30 19.58 8.75
N LEU A 119 2.42 18.73 8.24
CA LEU A 119 1.83 18.89 6.90
C LEU A 119 1.04 20.20 6.80
N VAL A 120 0.18 20.48 7.78
CA VAL A 120 -0.64 21.70 7.82
C VAL A 120 0.25 22.94 7.90
N GLU A 121 1.26 22.93 8.78
CA GLU A 121 2.22 24.04 8.93
C GLU A 121 3.04 24.26 7.66
N LYS A 122 3.46 23.19 6.97
CA LYS A 122 4.20 23.30 5.70
C LYS A 122 3.37 23.98 4.62
N ILE A 123 2.07 23.65 4.55
CA ILE A 123 1.12 24.30 3.64
C ILE A 123 0.87 25.75 4.07
N ALA A 124 0.69 26.01 5.36
CA ALA A 124 0.50 27.35 5.90
C ALA A 124 1.68 28.28 5.57
N LYS A 125 2.91 27.81 5.84
CA LYS A 125 4.15 28.57 5.56
C LYS A 125 4.25 28.94 4.07
N ARG A 126 3.92 28.01 3.17
CA ARG A 126 3.89 28.28 1.72
C ARG A 126 2.86 29.34 1.37
N ILE A 127 1.63 29.20 1.86
CA ILE A 127 0.56 30.19 1.67
C ILE A 127 1.01 31.57 2.17
N HIS A 128 1.48 31.68 3.41
CA HIS A 128 1.92 32.96 3.99
C HIS A 128 3.05 33.62 3.19
N SER A 129 3.99 32.84 2.64
CA SER A 129 5.06 33.37 1.78
C SER A 129 4.57 33.99 0.45
N TRP A 130 3.33 33.69 0.05
CA TRP A 130 2.71 34.18 -1.18
C TRP A 130 1.59 35.18 -0.96
N VAL A 131 1.00 35.24 0.25
CA VAL A 131 -0.08 36.18 0.57
C VAL A 131 0.36 37.63 0.37
N ASN A 132 1.62 37.96 0.69
CA ASN A 132 2.17 39.31 0.52
C ASN A 132 2.61 39.62 -0.92
N ARG A 133 2.44 38.68 -1.86
CA ARG A 133 2.72 38.90 -3.28
C ARG A 133 1.43 39.34 -3.97
N SER A 134 1.50 40.34 -4.84
CA SER A 134 0.38 40.82 -5.67
C SER A 134 -0.01 39.82 -6.77
N LEU A 135 -0.46 38.63 -6.38
CA LEU A 135 -0.83 37.54 -7.27
C LEU A 135 -2.25 37.72 -7.80
N SER A 136 -2.41 37.52 -9.10
CA SER A 136 -3.73 37.39 -9.72
C SER A 136 -4.44 36.12 -9.24
N TYR A 137 -5.77 36.07 -9.42
CA TYR A 137 -6.57 34.89 -9.12
C TYR A 137 -6.04 33.63 -9.84
N ALA A 138 -5.73 33.76 -11.13
CA ALA A 138 -5.16 32.67 -11.93
C ALA A 138 -3.80 32.22 -11.39
N GLY A 139 -2.94 33.15 -10.95
CA GLY A 139 -1.65 32.83 -10.33
C GLY A 139 -1.81 32.03 -9.03
N ARG A 140 -2.79 32.38 -8.18
CA ARG A 140 -3.07 31.61 -6.95
C ARG A 140 -3.61 30.22 -7.24
N LEU A 141 -4.53 30.10 -8.20
CA LEU A 141 -5.02 28.81 -8.67
C LEU A 141 -3.87 27.93 -9.16
N GLN A 142 -2.95 28.48 -9.94
CA GLN A 142 -1.79 27.73 -10.43
C GLN A 142 -0.89 27.25 -9.29
N LEU A 143 -0.64 28.07 -8.26
CA LEU A 143 0.15 27.68 -7.08
C LEU A 143 -0.55 26.59 -6.25
N ILE A 144 -1.88 26.64 -6.15
CA ILE A 144 -2.66 25.57 -5.50
C ILE A 144 -2.45 24.26 -6.26
N LEU A 145 -2.66 24.26 -7.57
CA LEU A 145 -2.61 23.06 -8.40
C LEU A 145 -1.20 22.45 -8.50
N SER A 146 -0.17 23.28 -8.58
CA SER A 146 1.22 22.81 -8.79
C SER A 146 1.96 22.49 -7.49
N ILE A 147 1.81 23.30 -6.44
CA ILE A 147 2.64 23.21 -5.22
C ILE A 147 1.83 22.72 -4.02
N LEU A 148 0.74 23.39 -3.66
CA LEU A 148 0.01 23.00 -2.44
C LEU A 148 -0.62 21.62 -2.57
N TYR A 149 -1.13 21.32 -3.76
CA TYR A 149 -1.68 20.01 -4.06
C TYR A 149 -0.58 18.92 -4.02
N SER A 150 0.59 19.14 -4.63
CA SER A 150 1.66 18.12 -4.63
C SER A 150 2.18 17.78 -3.23
N ILE A 151 2.26 18.76 -2.32
CA ILE A 151 2.64 18.52 -0.92
C ILE A 151 1.67 17.54 -0.24
N GLN A 152 0.36 17.74 -0.38
CA GLN A 152 -0.60 16.81 0.22
C GLN A 152 -0.62 15.47 -0.51
N VAL A 153 -0.43 15.44 -1.84
CA VAL A 153 -0.47 14.20 -2.63
C VAL A 153 0.57 13.21 -2.10
N TYR A 154 1.77 13.71 -1.77
CA TYR A 154 2.82 12.88 -1.18
C TYR A 154 2.35 12.15 0.08
N TRP A 155 1.78 12.90 1.05
CA TRP A 155 1.25 12.31 2.29
C TRP A 155 0.04 11.40 2.06
N SER A 156 -0.89 11.82 1.21
CA SER A 156 -2.08 11.07 0.82
C SER A 156 -1.76 9.75 0.10
N SER A 157 -0.57 9.64 -0.49
CA SER A 157 -0.11 8.41 -1.13
C SER A 157 0.43 7.37 -0.14
N LEU A 158 0.85 7.80 1.05
CA LEU A 158 1.46 6.94 2.07
C LEU A 158 0.48 6.59 3.19
N PHE A 159 -0.40 7.52 3.56
CA PHE A 159 -1.30 7.39 4.70
C PHE A 159 -2.75 7.69 4.34
N ILE A 160 -3.69 7.12 5.10
CA ILE A 160 -5.06 7.64 5.14
C ILE A 160 -5.10 8.79 6.14
N LEU A 161 -5.19 10.02 5.63
CA LEU A 161 -5.18 11.23 6.44
C LEU A 161 -6.53 11.41 7.16
N PRO A 162 -6.54 11.95 8.39
CA PRO A 162 -7.79 12.26 9.07
C PRO A 162 -8.62 13.27 8.25
N LYS A 163 -9.92 13.00 8.08
CA LYS A 163 -10.82 13.88 7.30
C LYS A 163 -10.83 15.32 7.81
N GLY A 164 -10.65 15.54 9.11
CA GLY A 164 -10.56 16.87 9.71
C GLY A 164 -9.36 17.67 9.15
N VAL A 165 -8.18 17.04 9.10
CA VAL A 165 -6.96 17.63 8.54
C VAL A 165 -7.14 17.95 7.06
N LEU A 166 -7.71 17.02 6.28
CA LEU A 166 -7.96 17.25 4.86
C LEU A 166 -8.91 18.43 4.62
N LYS A 167 -9.99 18.54 5.40
CA LYS A 167 -10.93 19.66 5.33
C LYS A 167 -10.29 20.99 5.76
N GLU A 168 -9.41 20.95 6.75
CA GLU A 168 -8.65 22.12 7.18
C GLU A 168 -7.73 22.64 6.07
N ILE A 169 -7.00 21.74 5.40
CA ILE A 169 -6.16 22.08 4.25
C ILE A 169 -7.01 22.63 3.09
N GLU A 170 -8.14 21.99 2.76
CA GLU A 170 -9.08 22.50 1.74
C GLU A 170 -9.57 23.92 2.10
N ARG A 171 -9.87 24.19 3.37
CA ARG A 171 -10.25 25.53 3.85
C ARG A 171 -9.13 26.54 3.67
N MET A 172 -7.89 26.18 3.98
CA MET A 172 -6.73 27.06 3.77
C MET A 172 -6.51 27.39 2.29
N MET A 173 -6.60 26.38 1.41
CA MET A 173 -6.51 26.58 -0.05
C MET A 173 -7.65 27.46 -0.57
N SER A 174 -8.88 27.25 -0.08
CA SER A 174 -10.04 28.08 -0.42
C SER A 174 -9.82 29.52 -0.01
N ASN A 175 -9.41 29.76 1.24
CA ASN A 175 -9.15 31.11 1.74
C ASN A 175 -8.03 31.77 0.94
N PHE A 176 -6.94 31.06 0.62
CA PHE A 176 -5.86 31.59 -0.19
C PHE A 176 -6.32 31.98 -1.60
N LEU A 177 -7.18 31.18 -2.24
CA LEU A 177 -7.71 31.47 -3.57
C LEU A 177 -8.55 32.76 -3.58
N TRP A 178 -9.42 32.94 -2.57
CA TRP A 178 -10.40 34.03 -2.52
C TRP A 178 -9.93 35.31 -1.81
N SER A 179 -8.90 35.22 -0.95
CA SER A 179 -8.40 36.40 -0.21
C SER A 179 -7.80 37.41 -1.19
N ARG A 180 -8.30 38.66 -1.20
CA ARG A 180 -7.49 39.80 -1.65
C ARG A 180 -6.53 40.16 -0.50
N SER A 181 -5.48 40.92 -0.78
CA SER A 181 -4.38 41.30 0.11
C SER A 181 -4.78 41.86 1.49
N ASP A 182 -6.07 42.08 1.76
CA ASP A 182 -6.58 42.58 3.02
C ASP A 182 -7.37 41.49 3.77
N LEU A 183 -6.92 41.21 4.99
CA LEU A 183 -7.39 40.21 5.96
C LEU A 183 -8.84 40.39 6.47
N LYS A 184 -9.72 41.08 5.73
CA LYS A 184 -11.16 41.13 6.03
C LYS A 184 -11.88 40.14 5.12
N SER A 185 -12.22 38.99 5.72
CA SER A 185 -13.11 37.93 5.23
C SER A 185 -13.86 38.24 3.92
N ASN A 186 -13.22 38.04 2.78
CA ASN A 186 -13.98 37.86 1.55
C ASN A 186 -14.62 36.48 1.64
N LYS A 187 -15.94 36.45 1.85
CA LYS A 187 -16.73 35.22 1.81
C LYS A 187 -16.39 34.48 0.51
N ASN A 188 -16.11 33.18 0.61
CA ASN A 188 -15.87 32.32 -0.56
C ASN A 188 -17.04 32.50 -1.54
N LYS A 189 -16.77 33.03 -2.74
CA LYS A 189 -17.83 33.34 -3.72
C LYS A 189 -18.50 32.08 -4.26
N VAL A 190 -17.75 30.98 -4.32
CA VAL A 190 -18.21 29.68 -4.81
C VAL A 190 -17.78 28.62 -3.79
N ALA A 191 -18.66 27.65 -3.55
CA ALA A 191 -18.36 26.53 -2.68
C ALA A 191 -17.16 25.73 -3.20
N TRP A 192 -16.24 25.34 -2.31
CA TRP A 192 -15.04 24.57 -2.68
C TRP A 192 -15.35 23.29 -3.45
N ALA A 193 -16.48 22.64 -3.13
CA ALA A 193 -16.94 21.44 -3.83
C ALA A 193 -17.21 21.70 -5.33
N ALA A 194 -17.82 22.84 -5.67
CA ALA A 194 -18.09 23.21 -7.06
C ALA A 194 -16.81 23.57 -7.80
N LEU A 195 -15.81 24.15 -7.13
CA LEU A 195 -14.50 24.38 -7.74
C LEU A 195 -13.74 23.09 -8.06
N CYS A 196 -14.07 22.00 -7.36
CA CYS A 196 -13.40 20.72 -7.50
C CYS A 196 -13.99 19.83 -8.59
N THR A 197 -14.98 20.29 -9.35
CA THR A 197 -15.46 19.55 -10.51
C THR A 197 -14.45 19.65 -11.66
N PRO A 198 -14.51 18.71 -12.61
CA PRO A 198 -13.75 18.79 -13.86
C PRO A 198 -13.97 20.12 -14.60
N LYS A 199 -12.97 20.58 -15.37
CA LYS A 199 -13.06 21.84 -16.12
C LYS A 199 -14.17 21.82 -17.18
N ASN A 200 -14.40 20.68 -17.81
CA ASN A 200 -15.51 20.45 -18.73
C ASN A 200 -16.89 20.48 -18.05
N GLU A 201 -16.95 20.36 -16.73
CA GLU A 201 -18.16 20.49 -15.91
C GLU A 201 -18.24 21.85 -15.19
N GLY A 202 -17.47 22.84 -15.64
CA GLY A 202 -17.49 24.21 -15.09
C GLY A 202 -16.65 24.42 -13.82
N GLY A 203 -15.88 23.42 -13.38
CA GLY A 203 -14.96 23.55 -12.24
C GLY A 203 -13.58 24.07 -12.61
N LEU A 204 -12.67 24.11 -11.62
CA LEU A 204 -11.30 24.59 -11.80
C LEU A 204 -10.27 23.46 -11.95
N GLY A 205 -10.72 22.19 -11.95
CA GLY A 205 -9.83 21.04 -11.99
C GLY A 205 -9.05 20.81 -10.68
N ILE A 206 -9.49 21.42 -9.58
CA ILE A 206 -9.02 21.09 -8.24
C ILE A 206 -9.63 19.73 -7.88
N LYS A 207 -8.91 18.87 -7.17
CA LYS A 207 -9.45 17.59 -6.71
C LYS A 207 -9.70 17.66 -5.22
N ARG A 208 -10.85 17.13 -4.78
CA ARG A 208 -11.15 16.97 -3.35
C ARG A 208 -10.09 16.10 -2.70
N LEU A 209 -9.50 16.57 -1.60
CA LEU A 209 -8.39 15.89 -0.95
C LEU A 209 -8.83 14.57 -0.31
N VAL A 210 -10.06 14.52 0.19
CA VAL A 210 -10.68 13.31 0.74
C VAL A 210 -10.79 12.22 -0.33
N ASP A 211 -11.26 12.59 -1.52
CA ASP A 211 -11.45 11.64 -2.61
C ASP A 211 -10.11 11.22 -3.20
N TRP A 212 -9.16 12.15 -3.33
CA TRP A 212 -7.81 11.83 -3.78
C TRP A 212 -7.07 10.90 -2.84
N ASN A 213 -7.19 11.09 -1.53
CA ASN A 213 -6.57 10.20 -0.55
C ASN A 213 -7.19 8.79 -0.64
N LYS A 214 -8.51 8.69 -0.81
CA LYS A 214 -9.19 7.40 -1.05
C LYS A 214 -8.69 6.75 -2.34
N ALA A 215 -8.62 7.49 -3.44
CA ALA A 215 -8.14 7.00 -4.74
C ALA A 215 -6.66 6.55 -4.67
N SER A 216 -5.82 7.29 -3.95
CA SER A 216 -4.40 6.95 -3.76
C SER A 216 -4.23 5.62 -3.03
N MET A 217 -5.13 5.30 -2.10
CA MET A 217 -5.16 4.00 -1.41
C MET A 217 -5.75 2.88 -2.27
N LEU A 218 -6.73 3.18 -3.12
CA LEU A 218 -7.25 2.22 -4.10
C LEU A 218 -6.15 1.81 -5.10
N ARG A 219 -5.25 2.71 -5.47
CA ARG A 219 -4.08 2.40 -6.32
C ARG A 219 -3.17 1.33 -5.71
N HIS A 220 -3.04 1.29 -4.39
CA HIS A 220 -2.28 0.23 -3.70
C HIS A 220 -2.98 -1.11 -3.79
N ILE A 221 -4.32 -1.13 -3.66
CA ILE A 221 -5.12 -2.35 -3.88
C ILE A 221 -4.94 -2.84 -5.31
N TRP A 222 -5.06 -1.94 -6.30
CA TRP A 222 -4.80 -2.25 -7.69
C TRP A 222 -3.44 -2.92 -7.87
N SER A 223 -2.37 -2.33 -7.30
CA SER A 223 -1.01 -2.87 -7.41
C SER A 223 -0.85 -4.26 -6.80
N ILE A 224 -1.55 -4.56 -5.70
CA ILE A 224 -1.58 -5.90 -5.08
C ILE A 224 -2.31 -6.88 -5.99
N CYS A 225 -3.49 -6.51 -6.48
CA CYS A 225 -4.30 -7.35 -7.35
C CYS A 225 -3.58 -7.67 -8.65
N THR A 226 -2.96 -6.67 -9.30
CA THR A 226 -2.22 -6.86 -10.56
C THR A 226 -0.83 -7.47 -10.38
N SER A 227 -0.46 -7.86 -9.16
CA SER A 227 0.89 -8.37 -8.84
C SER A 227 2.01 -7.51 -9.42
N LYS A 228 1.87 -6.18 -9.31
CA LYS A 228 2.86 -5.24 -9.85
C LYS A 228 4.25 -5.55 -9.29
N GLU A 229 5.25 -5.61 -10.17
CA GLU A 229 6.66 -5.84 -9.84
C GLU A 229 7.23 -4.72 -8.96
N SER A 230 6.99 -4.84 -7.66
CA SER A 230 7.52 -3.93 -6.65
C SER A 230 7.79 -4.73 -5.40
N LEU A 231 8.88 -4.39 -4.71
CA LEU A 231 9.29 -5.08 -3.49
C LEU A 231 8.17 -5.15 -2.45
N TRP A 232 7.40 -4.05 -2.31
CA TRP A 232 6.28 -4.00 -1.38
C TRP A 232 5.13 -4.95 -1.77
N VAL A 233 4.78 -5.07 -3.05
CA VAL A 233 3.73 -5.98 -3.51
C VAL A 233 4.19 -7.43 -3.33
N ILE A 234 5.41 -7.75 -3.74
CA ILE A 234 6.01 -9.09 -3.55
C ILE A 234 6.00 -9.45 -2.06
N TRP A 235 6.43 -8.53 -1.19
CA TRP A 235 6.38 -8.70 0.26
C TRP A 235 4.96 -8.95 0.79
N CYS A 236 3.97 -8.21 0.30
CA CYS A 236 2.57 -8.43 0.68
C CYS A 236 2.08 -9.83 0.26
N HIS A 237 2.40 -10.29 -0.95
CA HIS A 237 2.04 -11.63 -1.42
C HIS A 237 2.69 -12.73 -0.58
N THR A 238 3.98 -12.60 -0.29
CA THR A 238 4.77 -13.61 0.45
C THR A 238 4.41 -13.68 1.93
N TYR A 239 4.26 -12.53 2.60
CA TYR A 239 4.10 -12.48 4.05
C TYR A 239 2.68 -12.26 4.54
N ILE A 240 1.84 -11.53 3.81
CA ILE A 240 0.47 -11.24 4.23
C ILE A 240 -0.53 -12.19 3.59
N LEU A 241 -0.53 -12.27 2.25
CA LEU A 241 -1.51 -13.05 1.51
C LEU A 241 -1.23 -14.54 1.65
N LYS A 242 0.04 -14.95 1.54
CA LYS A 242 0.49 -16.35 1.66
C LYS A 242 -0.32 -17.29 0.74
N GLY A 243 -0.50 -16.89 -0.52
CA GLY A 243 -1.27 -17.63 -1.52
C GLY A 243 -2.80 -17.51 -1.40
N ARG A 244 -3.33 -16.76 -0.43
CA ARG A 244 -4.78 -16.51 -0.28
C ARG A 244 -5.23 -15.30 -1.09
N SER A 245 -6.50 -15.27 -1.46
CA SER A 245 -7.09 -14.10 -2.11
C SER A 245 -7.12 -12.88 -1.18
N PHE A 246 -6.76 -11.71 -1.73
CA PHE A 246 -6.82 -10.43 -1.04
C PHE A 246 -8.24 -10.12 -0.49
N TRP A 247 -9.28 -10.60 -1.18
CA TRP A 247 -10.68 -10.32 -0.83
C TRP A 247 -11.15 -10.98 0.47
N VAL A 248 -10.45 -12.02 0.93
CA VAL A 248 -10.84 -12.82 2.11
C VAL A 248 -9.91 -12.71 3.29
N ILE A 249 -8.82 -11.96 3.17
CA ILE A 249 -7.92 -11.76 4.31
C ILE A 249 -8.69 -11.12 5.48
N ASN A 250 -8.66 -11.80 6.62
CA ASN A 250 -9.25 -11.31 7.86
C ASN A 250 -8.39 -10.21 8.46
N MET A 251 -9.04 -9.23 9.05
CA MET A 251 -8.36 -8.13 9.73
C MET A 251 -7.89 -8.59 11.11
N GLN A 252 -6.59 -8.84 11.26
CA GLN A 252 -6.00 -9.23 12.54
C GLN A 252 -5.53 -8.00 13.34
N VAL A 253 -5.40 -8.16 14.66
CA VAL A 253 -5.04 -7.06 15.58
C VAL A 253 -3.60 -6.59 15.34
N GLU A 254 -2.71 -7.50 15.00
CA GLU A 254 -1.27 -7.30 14.79
C GLU A 254 -0.93 -6.63 13.46
N MET A 255 -1.91 -6.50 12.56
CA MET A 255 -1.69 -5.86 11.26
C MET A 255 -1.47 -4.36 11.39
N SER A 256 -0.62 -3.82 10.51
CA SER A 256 -0.39 -2.38 10.44
C SER A 256 -1.69 -1.62 10.18
N TRP A 257 -1.79 -0.42 10.72
CA TRP A 257 -2.97 0.44 10.52
C TRP A 257 -3.23 0.75 9.05
N THR A 258 -2.17 0.98 8.27
CA THR A 258 -2.27 1.17 6.82
C THR A 258 -2.90 -0.04 6.15
N TRP A 259 -2.47 -1.26 6.50
CA TRP A 259 -3.06 -2.47 5.93
C TRP A 259 -4.53 -2.65 6.32
N LYS A 260 -4.88 -2.43 7.59
CA LYS A 260 -6.29 -2.44 8.04
C LYS A 260 -7.16 -1.48 7.24
N LYS A 261 -6.61 -0.32 6.90
CA LYS A 261 -7.30 0.69 6.09
C LYS A 261 -7.45 0.27 4.62
N ILE A 262 -6.42 -0.32 4.02
CA ILE A 262 -6.48 -0.94 2.69
C ILE A 262 -7.59 -2.00 2.66
N LEU A 263 -7.67 -2.89 3.65
CA LEU A 263 -8.72 -3.91 3.74
C LEU A 263 -10.14 -3.32 3.87
N LYS A 264 -10.31 -2.17 4.54
CA LYS A 264 -11.60 -1.47 4.64
C LYS A 264 -12.07 -0.88 3.31
N LEU A 265 -11.16 -0.66 2.37
CA LEU A 265 -11.49 -0.14 1.04
C LEU A 265 -11.87 -1.22 0.03
N ARG A 266 -11.75 -2.52 0.39
CA ARG A 266 -12.15 -3.65 -0.47
C ARG A 266 -13.54 -3.51 -1.09
N PRO A 267 -14.61 -3.15 -0.36
CA PRO A 267 -15.96 -3.03 -0.96
C PRO A 267 -16.05 -1.90 -1.99
N THR A 268 -15.23 -0.85 -1.86
CA THR A 268 -15.13 0.17 -2.90
C THR A 268 -14.33 -0.36 -4.08
N ALA A 269 -13.18 -0.99 -3.83
CA ALA A 269 -12.29 -1.50 -4.87
C ALA A 269 -12.96 -2.56 -5.76
N LYS A 270 -13.76 -3.49 -5.18
CA LYS A 270 -14.52 -4.51 -5.92
C LYS A 270 -15.41 -3.94 -7.04
N LYS A 271 -15.86 -2.68 -6.92
CA LYS A 271 -16.71 -2.04 -7.95
C LYS A 271 -15.92 -1.62 -9.20
N PHE A 272 -14.60 -1.55 -9.10
CA PHE A 272 -13.71 -1.02 -10.14
C PHE A 272 -12.66 -2.04 -10.59
N ILE A 273 -12.70 -3.27 -10.08
CA ILE A 273 -11.70 -4.30 -10.35
C ILE A 273 -12.41 -5.56 -10.83
N SER A 274 -12.07 -6.00 -12.02
CA SER A 274 -12.55 -7.23 -12.63
C SER A 274 -11.38 -8.01 -13.24
N SER A 275 -11.48 -9.33 -13.29
CA SER A 275 -10.44 -10.17 -13.89
C SER A 275 -10.86 -10.59 -15.29
N LYS A 276 -10.04 -10.29 -16.28
CA LYS A 276 -10.11 -10.85 -17.63
C LYS A 276 -9.31 -12.15 -17.65
N LEU A 277 -10.01 -13.25 -17.90
CA LEU A 277 -9.40 -14.58 -17.91
C LEU A 277 -8.53 -14.81 -19.14
N GLY A 278 -7.37 -15.40 -18.89
CA GLY A 278 -6.44 -16.00 -19.82
C GLY A 278 -6.30 -17.48 -19.49
N ASN A 279 -5.19 -17.88 -18.86
CA ASN A 279 -4.92 -19.26 -18.44
C ASN A 279 -5.59 -19.66 -17.11
N GLY A 280 -6.09 -18.71 -16.31
CA GLY A 280 -6.79 -18.96 -15.06
C GLY A 280 -5.91 -19.29 -13.86
N GLU A 281 -4.58 -19.19 -13.96
CA GLU A 281 -3.65 -19.52 -12.87
C GLU A 281 -3.62 -18.44 -11.79
N ASN A 282 -3.75 -17.18 -12.21
CA ASN A 282 -3.64 -16.04 -11.31
C ASN A 282 -4.98 -15.64 -10.69
N THR A 283 -6.10 -16.02 -11.32
CA THR A 283 -7.45 -15.69 -10.85
C THR A 283 -8.02 -16.73 -9.89
N PHE A 284 -8.48 -16.29 -8.72
CA PHE A 284 -9.21 -17.12 -7.77
C PHE A 284 -10.64 -17.40 -8.24
N LEU A 285 -11.04 -18.67 -8.20
CA LEU A 285 -12.33 -19.13 -8.69
C LEU A 285 -13.50 -18.46 -7.96
N TRP A 286 -13.42 -18.38 -6.64
CA TRP A 286 -14.56 -18.01 -5.79
C TRP A 286 -14.70 -16.51 -5.54
N PHE A 287 -13.57 -15.82 -5.37
CA PHE A 287 -13.53 -14.48 -4.79
C PHE A 287 -13.23 -13.36 -5.79
N ASP A 288 -12.57 -13.65 -6.90
CA ASP A 288 -12.26 -12.65 -7.91
C ASP A 288 -13.48 -12.41 -8.82
N SER A 289 -13.61 -11.19 -9.33
CA SER A 289 -14.75 -10.79 -10.18
C SER A 289 -14.42 -11.03 -11.64
N TRP A 290 -14.50 -12.28 -12.08
CA TRP A 290 -14.26 -12.70 -13.47
C TRP A 290 -15.54 -12.93 -14.29
N LEU A 291 -16.71 -12.86 -13.64
CA LEU A 291 -18.01 -12.89 -14.32
C LEU A 291 -18.56 -11.46 -14.50
N PRO A 292 -19.42 -11.20 -15.51
CA PRO A 292 -20.02 -9.88 -15.75
C PRO A 292 -20.80 -9.27 -14.58
N ARG A 293 -21.13 -10.07 -13.56
CA ARG A 293 -21.92 -9.68 -12.39
C ARG A 293 -21.22 -9.97 -11.06
N GLY A 294 -19.89 -9.89 -11.04
CA GLY A 294 -19.06 -10.03 -9.83
C GLY A 294 -18.52 -11.44 -9.59
N SER A 295 -18.16 -11.74 -8.34
CA SER A 295 -17.62 -13.06 -7.96
C SER A 295 -18.71 -14.09 -7.69
N LEU A 296 -18.35 -15.39 -7.68
CA LEU A 296 -19.29 -16.47 -7.35
C LEU A 296 -19.80 -16.35 -5.91
N VAL A 297 -18.93 -15.97 -4.98
CA VAL A 297 -19.29 -15.80 -3.57
C VAL A 297 -20.24 -14.62 -3.37
N ASP A 298 -20.05 -13.50 -4.09
CA ASP A 298 -20.96 -12.36 -3.98
C ASP A 298 -22.39 -12.71 -4.44
N ARG A 299 -22.56 -13.74 -5.29
CA ARG A 299 -23.87 -14.19 -5.78
C ARG A 299 -24.52 -15.29 -4.94
N PHE A 300 -23.75 -16.27 -4.50
CA PHE A 300 -24.28 -17.49 -3.89
C PHE A 300 -23.93 -17.64 -2.40
N GLY A 301 -23.14 -16.72 -1.85
CA GLY A 301 -22.62 -16.79 -0.49
C GLY A 301 -21.43 -17.76 -0.37
N GLU A 302 -20.77 -17.73 0.79
CA GLU A 302 -19.56 -18.53 1.04
C GLU A 302 -19.84 -20.04 1.15
N ASN A 303 -21.08 -20.43 1.49
CA ASN A 303 -21.49 -21.83 1.66
C ASN A 303 -21.38 -22.66 0.38
N ILE A 304 -21.31 -22.02 -0.79
CA ILE A 304 -21.17 -22.72 -2.08
C ILE A 304 -19.86 -23.52 -2.17
N MET A 305 -18.77 -23.01 -1.55
CA MET A 305 -17.48 -23.69 -1.56
C MET A 305 -17.55 -25.03 -0.81
N TYR A 306 -18.16 -25.03 0.36
CA TYR A 306 -18.37 -26.24 1.17
C TYR A 306 -19.28 -27.25 0.45
N ALA A 307 -20.34 -26.75 -0.19
CA ALA A 307 -21.26 -27.59 -0.93
C ALA A 307 -20.61 -28.29 -2.13
N LEU A 308 -19.65 -27.63 -2.78
CA LEU A 308 -18.93 -28.14 -3.95
C LEU A 308 -17.62 -28.83 -3.58
N ASN A 309 -17.35 -29.02 -2.29
CA ASN A 309 -16.11 -29.59 -1.78
C ASN A 309 -14.86 -28.93 -2.40
N SER A 310 -14.91 -27.60 -2.54
CA SER A 310 -13.86 -26.81 -3.19
C SER A 310 -13.10 -25.98 -2.17
N SER A 311 -11.79 -25.88 -2.39
CA SER A 311 -10.92 -25.07 -1.54
C SER A 311 -11.15 -23.57 -1.77
N PRO A 312 -11.14 -22.72 -0.73
CA PRO A 312 -11.20 -21.27 -0.88
C PRO A 312 -10.04 -20.68 -1.71
N ILE A 313 -8.89 -21.37 -1.76
CA ILE A 313 -7.73 -20.96 -2.56
C ILE A 313 -7.76 -21.52 -3.99
N ALA A 314 -8.83 -22.20 -4.39
CA ALA A 314 -8.95 -22.76 -5.73
C ALA A 314 -8.81 -21.67 -6.81
N LYS A 315 -7.94 -21.95 -7.79
CA LYS A 315 -7.74 -21.14 -8.99
C LYS A 315 -8.65 -21.62 -10.11
N ILE A 316 -8.93 -20.76 -11.09
CA ILE A 316 -9.79 -21.13 -12.22
C ILE A 316 -9.17 -22.24 -13.06
N PHE A 317 -7.84 -22.22 -13.20
CA PHE A 317 -7.08 -23.29 -13.85
C PHE A 317 -7.41 -24.69 -13.30
N SER A 318 -7.69 -24.82 -11.99
CA SER A 318 -8.00 -26.13 -11.38
C SER A 318 -9.33 -26.73 -11.83
N VAL A 319 -10.21 -25.94 -12.45
CA VAL A 319 -11.54 -26.38 -12.90
C VAL A 319 -11.66 -26.35 -14.43
N GLY A 320 -10.73 -25.69 -15.14
CA GLY A 320 -10.71 -25.65 -16.60
C GLY A 320 -9.66 -26.58 -17.19
N GLU A 321 -10.07 -27.74 -17.72
CA GLU A 321 -9.17 -28.66 -18.42
C GLU A 321 -9.46 -28.61 -19.92
N LYS A 322 -8.45 -28.25 -20.74
CA LYS A 322 -8.54 -28.22 -22.22
C LYS A 322 -9.77 -27.46 -22.77
N GLY A 323 -10.14 -26.35 -22.15
CA GLY A 323 -11.28 -25.54 -22.58
C GLY A 323 -12.66 -26.02 -22.11
N TRP A 324 -12.71 -27.07 -21.28
CA TRP A 324 -13.96 -27.57 -20.68
C TRP A 324 -13.93 -27.43 -19.15
N TRP A 325 -15.06 -27.02 -18.57
CA TRP A 325 -15.19 -26.91 -17.13
C TRP A 325 -15.45 -28.28 -16.49
N ARG A 326 -14.46 -28.85 -15.81
CA ARG A 326 -14.62 -30.01 -14.93
C ARG A 326 -14.98 -29.54 -13.53
N TRP A 327 -16.24 -29.15 -13.36
CA TRP A 327 -16.78 -28.88 -12.03
C TRP A 327 -16.76 -30.16 -11.18
N PHE A 328 -16.39 -30.02 -9.90
CA PHE A 328 -16.15 -31.10 -8.93
C PHE A 328 -17.19 -32.24 -9.01
N PRO A 329 -16.78 -33.51 -8.79
CA PRO A 329 -17.66 -34.66 -8.93
C PRO A 329 -18.90 -34.50 -8.05
N THR A 330 -20.06 -34.64 -8.66
CA THR A 330 -21.39 -34.61 -8.02
C THR A 330 -21.41 -35.46 -6.76
N GLY A 331 -21.44 -34.82 -5.59
CA GLY A 331 -21.62 -35.51 -4.32
C GLY A 331 -22.97 -36.23 -4.27
N ARG A 332 -22.96 -37.50 -3.83
CA ARG A 332 -24.10 -38.45 -3.75
C ARG A 332 -25.16 -38.11 -2.69
N ARG A 333 -25.54 -36.85 -2.53
CA ARG A 333 -26.25 -36.36 -1.34
C ARG A 333 -27.41 -35.46 -1.78
N ARG A 334 -28.67 -35.69 -1.35
CA ARG A 334 -29.92 -35.12 -1.94
C ARG A 334 -30.01 -33.56 -2.01
N TRP A 335 -29.42 -32.85 -1.05
CA TRP A 335 -29.13 -31.39 -1.07
C TRP A 335 -28.17 -30.92 -2.19
N SER A 336 -27.46 -31.82 -2.87
CA SER A 336 -26.60 -31.49 -4.00
C SER A 336 -27.42 -31.11 -5.22
N ILE A 337 -28.63 -31.62 -5.43
CA ILE A 337 -29.42 -31.39 -6.65
C ILE A 337 -29.78 -29.91 -6.87
N ASP A 338 -30.14 -29.17 -5.81
CA ASP A 338 -30.40 -27.72 -5.90
C ASP A 338 -29.11 -26.92 -6.17
N ILE A 339 -27.98 -27.43 -5.68
CA ILE A 339 -26.67 -26.82 -5.88
C ILE A 339 -26.13 -27.16 -7.27
N THR A 340 -26.34 -28.37 -7.79
CA THR A 340 -26.05 -28.75 -9.17
C THR A 340 -26.91 -27.95 -10.15
N SER A 341 -28.18 -27.67 -9.81
CA SER A 341 -29.03 -26.73 -10.57
C SER A 341 -28.48 -25.30 -10.55
N LYS A 342 -28.02 -24.81 -9.40
CA LYS A 342 -27.34 -23.50 -9.26
C LYS A 342 -26.00 -23.48 -10.01
N VAL A 343 -25.23 -24.57 -10.02
CA VAL A 343 -23.99 -24.72 -10.80
C VAL A 343 -24.27 -24.83 -12.30
N MET A 344 -25.33 -25.51 -12.71
CA MET A 344 -25.78 -25.51 -14.10
C MET A 344 -26.23 -24.11 -14.54
N LYS A 345 -26.81 -23.31 -13.63
CA LYS A 345 -26.99 -21.86 -13.87
C LYS A 345 -25.64 -21.14 -13.98
N ILE A 346 -24.62 -21.48 -13.18
CA ILE A 346 -23.24 -20.93 -13.32
C ILE A 346 -22.67 -21.25 -14.70
N ILE A 347 -22.77 -22.49 -15.19
CA ILE A 347 -22.32 -22.89 -16.53
C ILE A 347 -23.04 -22.10 -17.61
N ARG A 348 -24.35 -21.87 -17.47
CA ARG A 348 -25.15 -21.04 -18.41
C ARG A 348 -24.82 -19.55 -18.36
N LEU A 349 -24.19 -19.06 -17.29
CA LEU A 349 -23.76 -17.68 -17.14
C LEU A 349 -22.35 -17.45 -17.71
N ILE A 350 -21.58 -18.52 -17.88
CA ILE A 350 -20.30 -18.51 -18.57
C ILE A 350 -20.64 -18.53 -20.07
N PRO A 351 -20.16 -17.55 -20.86
CA PRO A 351 -20.40 -17.55 -22.31
C PRO A 351 -20.05 -18.90 -22.94
N HIS A 352 -20.82 -19.38 -23.91
CA HIS A 352 -20.51 -20.64 -24.60
C HIS A 352 -19.15 -20.61 -25.31
N ASP A 353 -18.65 -19.42 -25.64
CA ASP A 353 -17.33 -19.17 -26.26
C ASP A 353 -16.19 -18.98 -25.24
N PHE A 354 -16.44 -19.28 -23.96
CA PHE A 354 -15.51 -19.03 -22.87
C PHE A 354 -14.46 -20.14 -22.75
N VAL A 355 -13.41 -20.04 -23.55
CA VAL A 355 -12.26 -20.95 -23.55
C VAL A 355 -11.09 -20.29 -22.81
N LEU A 356 -10.55 -20.95 -21.79
CA LEU A 356 -9.27 -20.53 -21.18
C LEU A 356 -8.20 -20.55 -22.27
N ASN A 357 -7.49 -19.44 -22.43
CA ASN A 357 -6.41 -19.35 -23.40
C ASN A 357 -5.10 -19.70 -22.68
N PRO A 358 -4.53 -20.91 -22.89
CA PRO A 358 -3.31 -21.33 -22.20
C PRO A 358 -2.09 -20.47 -22.59
N ASN A 359 -2.14 -19.76 -23.72
CA ASN A 359 -1.05 -18.93 -24.23
C ASN A 359 -1.16 -17.46 -23.78
N LYS A 360 -2.09 -17.14 -22.89
CA LYS A 360 -2.31 -15.76 -22.43
C LYS A 360 -2.51 -15.72 -20.93
N ASP A 361 -1.78 -14.84 -20.27
CA ASP A 361 -1.97 -14.63 -18.84
C ASP A 361 -3.30 -13.92 -18.53
N ASP A 362 -3.84 -14.23 -17.35
CA ASP A 362 -4.93 -13.46 -16.77
C ASP A 362 -4.51 -11.97 -16.64
N SER A 363 -5.46 -11.08 -16.88
CA SER A 363 -5.26 -9.63 -16.71
C SER A 363 -6.37 -9.04 -15.86
N ILE A 364 -6.12 -7.92 -15.22
CA ILE A 364 -7.12 -7.22 -14.41
C ILE A 364 -7.54 -5.96 -15.16
N MET A 365 -8.85 -5.73 -15.22
CA MET A 365 -9.53 -4.58 -15.82
C MET A 365 -10.20 -3.72 -14.77
#